data_AF-A0A0Q8E3S3-F1
#
_entry.id   AF-A0A0Q8E3S3-F1
#
_cell.length_a   1.000
_cell.length_b   1.000
_cell.length_c   1.000
_cell.angle_alpha   90.00
_cell.angle_beta   90.00
_cell.angle_gamma   90.00
#
_symmetry.space_group_name_H-M   'P 1'
#
loop_
_entity.id
_entity.type
_entity.pdbx_description
1 polymer ?
#
loop_
_entity_poly.entity_id
_entity_poly.type
_entity_poly.pdbx_seq_one_letter_code
_entity_poly.pdbx_strand_id
1 'polypeptide(L)'
;MSDYTDDTLTRYLDQQPSMREALLRDPTQRAQAEHMRNLLGAAARAMAAEGVPEDTQRRVVNRIVWGEPEGCIDVNGERLAFLDAPVDFSKQPLPDL
;
A
#
# COMPACT_ATOMS: atom_id res chain seq x y z
N MET A 1 -7.22 16.49 4.47
CA MET A 1 -6.47 15.23 4.24
C MET A 1 -7.09 14.63 3.00
N SER A 2 -6.33 14.00 2.09
CA SER A 2 -6.94 13.39 0.90
C SER A 2 -7.78 12.18 1.33
N ASP A 3 -9.01 12.08 0.86
CA ASP A 3 -9.93 10.97 1.17
C ASP A 3 -9.28 9.62 0.85
N TYR A 4 -8.46 9.57 -0.20
CA TYR A 4 -7.69 8.39 -0.59
C TYR A 4 -6.76 7.88 0.51
N THR A 5 -6.07 8.78 1.21
CA THR A 5 -5.07 8.42 2.23
C THR A 5 -5.73 7.79 3.45
N ASP A 6 -6.86 8.35 3.89
CA ASP A 6 -7.58 7.84 5.05
C ASP A 6 -8.28 6.50 4.72
N ASP A 7 -8.85 6.39 3.52
CA ASP A 7 -9.43 5.14 3.02
C ASP A 7 -8.39 4.01 2.91
N THR A 8 -7.20 4.32 2.41
CA THR A 8 -6.12 3.32 2.24
C THR A 8 -5.65 2.81 3.59
N LEU A 9 -5.45 3.71 4.55
CA LEU A 9 -5.05 3.32 5.90
C LEU A 9 -6.16 2.54 6.60
N THR A 10 -7.42 2.95 6.45
CA THR A 10 -8.56 2.25 7.07
C THR A 10 -8.65 0.82 6.56
N ARG A 11 -8.51 0.62 5.23
CA ARG A 11 -8.44 -0.72 4.63
C ARG A 11 -7.29 -1.56 5.18
N TYR A 12 -6.11 -0.96 5.37
CA TYR A 12 -4.96 -1.65 5.97
C TYR A 12 -5.24 -2.12 7.40
N LEU A 13 -5.80 -1.24 8.24
CA LEU A 13 -6.12 -1.57 9.62
C LEU A 13 -7.23 -2.62 9.72
N ASP A 14 -8.22 -2.57 8.82
CA ASP A 14 -9.32 -3.54 8.77
C ASP A 14 -8.88 -4.94 8.31
N GLN A 15 -7.84 -5.05 7.49
CA GLN A 15 -7.26 -6.33 7.07
C GLN A 15 -6.45 -7.02 8.17
N GLN A 16 -6.20 -6.37 9.30
CA GLN A 16 -5.49 -6.95 10.43
C GLN A 16 -6.50 -7.34 11.54
N PRO A 17 -6.86 -8.64 11.67
CA PRO A 17 -7.97 -9.08 12.53
C PRO A 17 -7.81 -8.70 14.00
N SER A 18 -6.57 -8.63 14.49
CA SER A 18 -6.24 -8.24 15.87
C SER A 18 -6.10 -6.73 16.06
N MET A 19 -5.88 -5.98 14.98
CA MET A 19 -5.55 -4.55 15.07
C MET A 19 -6.78 -3.71 15.37
N ARG A 20 -7.93 -4.04 14.80
CA ARG A 20 -9.18 -3.29 15.07
C ARG A 20 -9.60 -3.40 16.54
N GLU A 21 -9.54 -4.59 17.13
CA GLU A 21 -9.80 -4.76 18.57
C GLU A 21 -8.72 -4.09 19.44
N ALA A 22 -7.46 -4.16 19.03
CA ALA A 22 -6.36 -3.49 19.73
C ALA A 22 -6.54 -1.97 19.72
N LEU A 23 -6.94 -1.36 18.59
CA LEU A 23 -7.21 0.07 18.49
C LEU A 23 -8.37 0.53 19.39
N LEU A 24 -9.34 -0.34 19.66
CA LEU A 24 -10.47 -0.05 20.54
C LEU A 24 -10.11 -0.18 22.03
N ARG A 25 -9.15 -1.04 22.39
CA ARG A 25 -8.83 -1.38 23.78
C ARG A 25 -7.51 -0.77 24.27
N ASP A 26 -6.59 -0.44 23.38
CA ASP A 26 -5.26 0.08 23.70
C ASP A 26 -5.09 1.54 23.19
N PRO A 27 -5.02 2.53 24.10
CA PRO A 27 -4.84 3.92 23.73
C PRO A 27 -3.51 4.20 23.04
N THR A 28 -2.47 3.39 23.28
CA THR A 28 -1.17 3.53 22.62
C THR A 28 -1.27 3.14 21.15
N GLN A 29 -1.95 2.04 20.83
CA GLN A 29 -2.20 1.63 19.44
C GLN A 29 -3.03 2.67 18.70
N ARG A 30 -4.05 3.24 19.36
CA ARG A 30 -4.85 4.32 18.79
C ARG A 30 -3.99 5.55 18.47
N ALA A 31 -3.13 5.98 19.40
CA ALA A 31 -2.23 7.10 19.19
C ALA A 31 -1.24 6.83 18.03
N GLN A 32 -0.76 5.58 17.88
CA GLN A 32 0.10 5.20 16.76
C GLN A 32 -0.63 5.27 15.41
N ALA A 33 -1.88 4.79 15.33
CA ALA A 33 -2.69 4.90 14.11
C ALA A 33 -3.00 6.37 13.75
N GLU A 34 -3.32 7.20 14.74
CA GLU A 34 -3.50 8.65 14.53
C GLU A 34 -2.20 9.34 14.09
N HIS A 35 -1.05 8.93 14.66
CA HIS A 35 0.25 9.42 14.22
C HIS A 35 0.53 9.05 12.76
N MET A 36 0.24 7.81 12.37
CA MET A 36 0.40 7.35 10.99
C MET A 36 -0.52 8.10 10.02
N ARG A 37 -1.78 8.37 10.39
CA ARG A 37 -2.68 9.26 9.62
C ARG A 37 -2.05 10.62 9.38
N ASN A 38 -1.54 11.25 10.44
CA ASN A 38 -0.95 12.57 10.36
C ASN A 38 0.29 12.61 9.46
N LEU A 39 1.16 11.59 9.55
CA LEU A 39 2.34 11.46 8.71
C LEU A 39 1.98 11.28 7.24
N LEU A 40 1.05 10.37 6.91
CA LEU A 40 0.61 10.16 5.54
C LEU A 40 -0.06 11.41 4.95
N GLY A 41 -0.85 12.12 5.75
CA GLY A 41 -1.43 13.40 5.35
C GLY A 41 -0.38 14.50 5.12
N ALA A 42 0.68 14.54 5.93
CA ALA A 42 1.80 15.45 5.74
C ALA A 42 2.59 15.11 4.46
N ALA A 43 2.86 13.83 4.21
CA ALA A 43 3.52 13.36 3.00
C ALA A 43 2.72 13.70 1.73
N ALA A 44 1.40 13.45 1.75
CA ALA A 44 0.52 13.82 0.63
C ALA A 44 0.55 15.34 0.34
N ARG A 45 0.48 16.18 1.38
CA ARG A 45 0.60 17.64 1.22
C ARG A 45 1.97 18.07 0.71
N ALA A 46 3.05 17.45 1.19
CA ALA A 46 4.40 17.75 0.72
C ALA A 46 4.55 17.39 -0.77
N MET A 47 4.09 16.20 -1.18
CA MET A 47 4.11 15.80 -2.59
C MET A 47 3.26 16.73 -3.48
N ALA A 48 2.10 17.16 -2.99
CA ALA A 48 1.27 18.12 -3.71
C ALA A 48 1.96 19.50 -3.85
N ALA A 49 2.67 19.96 -2.81
CA ALA A 49 3.44 21.20 -2.85
C ALA A 49 4.62 21.13 -3.85
N GLU A 50 5.22 19.95 -4.00
CA GLU A 50 6.28 19.66 -4.99
C GLU A 50 5.73 19.41 -6.42
N GLY A 51 4.41 19.54 -6.63
CA GLY A 51 3.79 19.36 -7.94
C GLY A 51 3.73 17.90 -8.42
N VAL A 52 3.82 16.92 -7.51
CA VAL A 52 3.74 15.51 -7.86
C VAL A 52 2.32 15.18 -8.37
N PRO A 53 2.17 14.49 -9.52
CA PRO A 53 0.85 14.10 -10.02
C PRO A 53 0.09 13.22 -9.03
N GLU A 54 -1.23 13.40 -8.93
CA GLU A 54 -2.07 12.72 -7.95
C GLU A 54 -1.94 11.18 -8.01
N ASP A 55 -1.88 10.60 -9.20
CA ASP A 55 -1.67 9.16 -9.38
C ASP A 55 -0.34 8.67 -8.80
N THR A 56 0.71 9.48 -8.92
CA THR A 56 2.01 9.20 -8.32
C THR A 56 1.92 9.29 -6.79
N GLN A 57 1.23 10.28 -6.25
CA GLN A 57 1.00 10.40 -4.81
C GLN A 57 0.29 9.17 -4.25
N ARG A 58 -0.78 8.71 -4.94
CA ARG A 58 -1.54 7.51 -4.56
C ARG A 58 -0.66 6.25 -4.56
N ARG A 59 0.19 6.07 -5.58
CA ARG A 59 1.16 4.95 -5.63
C ARG A 59 2.15 4.99 -4.48
N VAL A 60 2.68 6.17 -4.13
CA VAL A 60 3.61 6.33 -3.01
C VAL A 60 2.92 6.02 -1.68
N VAL A 61 1.72 6.56 -1.44
CA VAL A 61 0.93 6.26 -0.24
C VAL A 61 0.65 4.76 -0.13
N ASN A 62 0.28 4.11 -1.24
CA ASN A 62 0.10 2.65 -1.25
C ASN A 62 1.37 1.91 -0.86
N ARG A 63 2.54 2.30 -1.40
CA ARG A 63 3.80 1.64 -1.04
C ARG A 63 4.18 1.86 0.41
N ILE A 64 3.89 3.03 0.97
CA ILE A 64 4.16 3.30 2.40
C ILE A 64 3.27 2.42 3.28
N VAL A 65 1.99 2.27 2.92
CA VAL A 65 1.02 1.50 3.72
C VAL A 65 1.20 -0.02 3.53
N TRP A 66 1.48 -0.48 2.31
CA TRP A 66 1.44 -1.89 1.93
C TRP A 66 2.80 -2.51 1.56
N GLY A 67 3.86 -1.71 1.31
CA GLY A 67 5.17 -2.18 0.83
C GLY A 67 5.38 -2.14 -0.71
N GLU A 68 6.57 -2.53 -1.18
CA GLU A 68 6.95 -2.63 -2.61
C GLU A 68 6.58 -4.01 -3.25
N PRO A 69 6.57 -4.11 -4.60
CA PRO A 69 5.39 -4.25 -5.43
C PRO A 69 4.84 -5.68 -5.54
N GLU A 70 4.26 -6.22 -4.47
CA GLU A 70 3.18 -7.22 -4.58
C GLU A 70 1.81 -6.60 -4.22
N GLY A 71 1.79 -5.37 -3.71
CA GLY A 71 0.58 -4.63 -3.33
C GLY A 71 -0.22 -4.02 -4.49
N CYS A 72 0.14 -4.33 -5.74
CA CYS A 72 -0.68 -4.02 -6.91
C CYS A 72 -1.48 -5.26 -7.31
N ILE A 73 -2.46 -5.64 -6.48
CA ILE A 73 -3.61 -6.39 -7.00
C ILE A 73 -4.81 -5.48 -6.85
N ASP A 74 -5.26 -5.03 -8.02
CA ASP A 74 -6.50 -4.36 -8.28
C ASP A 74 -7.66 -5.08 -7.59
N VAL A 75 -8.28 -4.43 -6.61
CA VAL A 75 -9.28 -5.07 -5.74
C VAL A 75 -10.65 -5.22 -6.42
N ASN A 76 -10.86 -4.80 -7.68
CA ASN A 76 -12.16 -4.93 -8.35
C ASN A 76 -12.10 -4.82 -9.90
N GLY A 77 -11.43 -5.72 -10.62
CA GLY A 77 -11.51 -5.65 -12.09
C GLY A 77 -11.00 -6.83 -12.89
N GLU A 78 -9.72 -7.15 -12.82
CA GLU A 78 -9.13 -8.11 -13.75
C GLU A 78 -8.35 -9.19 -13.01
N ARG A 79 -9.08 -10.29 -12.81
CA ARG A 79 -8.59 -11.64 -12.59
C ARG A 79 -7.31 -11.90 -13.40
N LEU A 80 -6.16 -11.80 -12.71
CA LEU A 80 -4.92 -12.54 -12.90
C LEU A 80 -4.92 -13.53 -14.08
N ALA A 81 -4.78 -13.01 -15.30
CA ALA A 81 -4.47 -13.82 -16.50
C ALA A 81 -2.97 -14.15 -16.58
N PHE A 82 -2.16 -13.68 -15.63
CA PHE A 82 -0.71 -13.88 -15.59
C PHE A 82 -0.26 -15.12 -14.81
N LEU A 83 -1.16 -15.82 -14.09
CA LEU A 83 -0.78 -16.99 -13.28
C LEU A 83 -0.99 -18.35 -13.98
N ASP A 84 -1.55 -18.38 -15.19
CA ASP A 84 -1.80 -19.65 -15.93
C ASP A 84 -0.75 -19.98 -17.00
N ALA A 85 0.29 -19.15 -17.19
CA ALA A 85 1.39 -19.49 -18.09
C ALA A 85 2.47 -20.28 -17.33
N PRO A 86 2.72 -21.57 -17.64
CA PRO A 86 3.85 -22.29 -17.06
C PRO A 86 5.14 -21.60 -17.47
N VAL A 87 5.93 -21.19 -16.48
CA VAL A 87 7.26 -20.61 -16.71
C VAL A 87 8.18 -21.71 -17.26
N ASP A 88 8.55 -21.58 -18.54
CA ASP A 88 9.52 -22.47 -19.20
C ASP A 88 10.95 -22.02 -18.89
N PHE A 89 11.58 -22.66 -17.91
CA PHE A 89 12.96 -22.40 -17.49
C PHE A 89 14.02 -22.96 -18.46
N SER A 90 13.65 -23.62 -19.56
CA SER A 90 14.61 -24.24 -20.48
C SER A 90 15.40 -23.25 -21.36
N LYS A 91 15.13 -21.94 -21.25
CA LYS A 91 15.69 -20.91 -22.15
C LYS A 91 16.66 -19.92 -21.50
N GLN A 92 17.11 -20.11 -20.26
CA GLN A 92 18.14 -19.22 -19.71
C GLN A 92 19.54 -19.66 -20.14
N PRO A 93 20.29 -18.83 -20.90
CA PRO A 93 21.70 -19.11 -21.16
C PRO A 93 22.49 -18.93 -19.86
N LEU A 94 23.34 -19.92 -19.55
CA LEU A 94 24.27 -19.85 -18.42
C LEU A 94 25.25 -18.68 -18.64
N PRO A 95 25.57 -17.89 -17.60
CA PRO A 95 26.60 -16.86 -17.72
C PRO A 95 27.96 -17.52 -17.94
N ASP A 96 28.67 -17.06 -18.98
CA ASP A 96 30.02 -17.51 -19.31
C ASP A 96 30.98 -17.26 -18.12
N LEU A 97 31.69 -18.31 -17.70
CA LEU A 97 32.76 -18.27 -16.68
C LEU A 97 34.10 -17.86 -17.30
#